data_AF-A0A9E3Z4M9-F1
#
_entry.id   AF-A0A9E3Z4M9-F1
#
_cell.length_a   1.000
_cell.length_b   1.000
_cell.length_c   1.000
_cell.angle_alpha   90.00
_cell.angle_beta   90.00
_cell.angle_gamma   90.00
#
_symmetry.space_group_name_H-M   'P 1'
#
loop_
_entity.id
_entity.type
_entity.pdbx_description
1 polymer ?
#
loop_
_entity_poly.entity_id
_entity_poly.type
_entity_poly.pdbx_seq_one_letter_code
_entity_poly.pdbx_strand_id
1 'polypeptide(L)'
;MPSTTRKRLAEHRRRQSVAGVVRLEVRVSQEDVALVRSMALALADPARAAKTRATLRTLVEPGEAPDLKVLLASAPLEGVPLERDRDTGHDVDLWAS
;
A
#
# COMPACT_ATOMS: atom_id res chain seq x y z
N MET A 1 -18.35 39.48 -12.22
CA MET A 1 -17.42 39.26 -11.09
C MET A 1 -17.66 37.89 -10.47
N PRO A 2 -16.62 37.10 -10.12
CA PRO A 2 -16.84 35.83 -9.42
C PRO A 2 -17.47 36.10 -8.04
N SER A 3 -18.50 35.33 -7.68
CA SER A 3 -19.23 35.51 -6.43
C SER A 3 -18.28 35.40 -5.23
N THR A 4 -18.59 36.14 -4.16
CA THR A 4 -17.85 36.13 -2.89
C THR A 4 -17.61 34.71 -2.35
N THR A 5 -18.56 33.80 -2.57
CA THR A 5 -18.45 32.36 -2.29
C THR A 5 -17.31 31.69 -3.05
N ARG A 6 -17.15 31.99 -4.34
CA ARG A 6 -16.09 31.43 -5.19
C ARG A 6 -14.71 31.88 -4.75
N LYS A 7 -14.57 33.15 -4.36
CA LYS A 7 -13.32 33.69 -3.80
C LYS A 7 -12.96 33.05 -2.46
N ARG A 8 -13.92 32.93 -1.53
CA ARG A 8 -13.71 32.25 -0.23
C ARG A 8 -13.30 30.79 -0.41
N LEU A 9 -13.90 30.09 -1.38
CA LEU A 9 -13.57 28.70 -1.68
C LEU A 9 -12.16 28.56 -2.27
N ALA A 10 -11.74 29.48 -3.15
CA ALA A 10 -10.37 29.49 -3.68
C ALA A 10 -9.32 29.76 -2.60
N GLU A 11 -9.59 30.72 -1.70
CA GLU A 11 -8.74 31.04 -0.55
C GLU A 11 -8.58 29.83 0.39
N HIS A 12 -9.70 29.16 0.72
CA HIS A 12 -9.70 27.95 1.55
C HIS A 12 -8.90 26.82 0.91
N ARG A 13 -9.06 26.61 -0.41
CA ARG A 13 -8.29 25.61 -1.17
C ARG A 13 -6.80 25.90 -1.18
N ARG A 14 -6.42 27.18 -1.35
CA ARG A 14 -5.02 27.60 -1.31
C ARG A 14 -4.39 27.27 0.04
N ARG A 15 -5.11 27.54 1.15
CA ARG A 15 -4.64 27.22 2.51
C ARG A 15 -4.48 25.71 2.73
N GLN A 16 -5.42 24.91 2.22
CA GLN A 16 -5.34 23.45 2.30
C GLN A 16 -4.16 22.87 1.49
N SER A 17 -3.92 23.40 0.30
CA SER A 17 -2.78 22.97 -0.54
C SER A 17 -1.43 23.27 0.11
N VAL A 18 -1.29 24.42 0.77
CA VAL A 18 -0.06 24.78 1.52
C VAL A 18 0.13 23.85 2.72
N ALA A 19 -0.95 23.35 3.33
CA ALA A 19 -0.92 22.38 4.42
C ALA A 19 -0.70 20.93 3.95
N GLY A 20 -0.41 20.70 2.66
CA GLY A 20 -0.20 19.35 2.11
C GLY A 20 -1.47 18.50 2.00
N VAL A 21 -2.65 19.12 2.10
CA VAL A 21 -3.94 18.41 2.00
C VAL A 21 -4.38 18.36 0.54
N VAL A 22 -4.63 17.15 0.05
CA VAL A 22 -5.09 16.88 -1.33
C VAL A 22 -6.56 16.46 -1.31
N ARG A 23 -7.33 16.91 -2.30
CA ARG A 23 -8.71 16.44 -2.51
C ARG A 23 -8.67 15.11 -3.25
N LEU A 24 -9.33 14.11 -2.68
CA LEU A 24 -9.56 12.81 -3.28
C LEU A 24 -11.05 12.65 -3.62
N GLU A 25 -11.37 12.12 -4.80
CA GLU A 25 -12.72 11.70 -5.16
C GLU A 25 -12.83 10.18 -5.05
N VAL A 26 -13.83 9.72 -4.30
CA VAL A 26 -14.06 8.29 -4.00
C VAL A 26 -15.49 7.91 -4.32
N ARG A 27 -15.68 6.69 -4.81
CA ARG A 27 -16.98 6.06 -5.00
C ARG A 27 -17.09 4.89 -4.04
N VAL A 28 -18.09 4.90 -3.18
CA VAL A 28 -18.33 3.87 -2.17
C VAL A 28 -19.82 3.57 -2.08
N SER A 29 -20.18 2.43 -1.49
CA SER A 29 -21.55 2.08 -1.18
C SER A 29 -22.16 3.10 -0.19
N GLN A 30 -23.48 3.18 -0.11
CA GLN A 30 -24.13 4.13 0.80
C GLN A 30 -23.82 3.83 2.28
N GLU A 31 -23.69 2.55 2.64
CA GLU A 31 -23.34 2.09 3.99
C GLU A 31 -21.93 2.52 4.41
N ASP A 32 -21.00 2.61 3.46
CA ASP A 32 -19.60 2.94 3.76
C ASP A 32 -19.31 4.44 3.86
N VAL A 33 -20.25 5.31 3.47
CA VAL A 33 -20.03 6.77 3.42
C VAL A 33 -19.57 7.32 4.78
N ALA A 34 -20.23 6.89 5.87
CA ALA A 34 -19.92 7.33 7.23
C ALA A 34 -18.54 6.84 7.70
N LEU A 35 -18.17 5.62 7.31
CA LEU A 35 -16.89 5.01 7.64
C LEU A 35 -15.74 5.77 6.95
N VAL A 36 -15.84 5.98 5.64
CA VAL A 36 -14.81 6.68 4.84
C VAL A 36 -14.60 8.11 5.34
N ARG A 37 -15.69 8.82 5.67
CA ARG A 37 -15.59 10.16 6.27
C ARG A 37 -14.86 10.12 7.62
N SER A 38 -15.19 9.15 8.47
CA SER A 38 -14.54 8.99 9.78
C SER A 38 -13.05 8.67 9.65
N MET A 39 -12.67 7.83 8.68
CA MET A 39 -11.28 7.54 8.36
C MET A 39 -10.51 8.79 7.93
N ALA A 40 -11.09 9.60 7.03
CA ALA A 40 -10.47 10.85 6.59
C ALA A 40 -10.26 11.84 7.75
N LEU A 41 -11.25 11.95 8.66
CA LEU A 41 -11.14 12.80 9.85
C LEU A 41 -10.05 12.29 10.81
N ALA A 42 -9.97 10.98 11.03
CA ALA A 42 -8.95 10.37 11.89
C ALA A 42 -7.53 10.52 11.31
N LEU A 43 -7.38 10.56 9.98
CA LEU A 43 -6.11 10.83 9.31
C LEU A 43 -5.72 12.32 9.36
N ALA A 44 -6.69 13.23 9.47
CA ALA A 44 -6.45 14.66 9.61
C ALA A 44 -6.08 15.08 11.04
N ASP A 45 -6.39 14.25 12.04
CA ASP A 45 -6.04 14.50 13.46
C ASP A 45 -4.59 14.03 13.75
N PRO A 46 -3.65 14.94 14.07
CA PRO A 46 -2.26 14.59 14.34
C PRO A 46 -2.08 13.56 15.46
N ALA A 47 -2.95 13.56 16.47
CA ALA A 47 -2.87 12.62 17.60
C ALA A 47 -3.24 11.19 17.19
N ARG A 48 -4.05 11.04 16.13
CA ARG A 48 -4.60 9.75 15.68
C ARG A 48 -4.05 9.31 14.32
N ALA A 49 -3.46 10.20 13.55
CA ALA A 49 -3.06 9.97 12.17
C ALA A 49 -2.09 8.80 12.02
N ALA A 50 -1.06 8.71 12.88
CA ALA A 50 -0.04 7.67 12.79
C ALA A 50 -0.65 6.27 13.01
N LYS A 51 -1.42 6.10 14.09
CA LYS A 51 -2.10 4.84 14.41
C LYS A 51 -3.10 4.47 13.32
N THR A 52 -3.91 5.44 12.88
CA THR A 52 -4.92 5.23 11.82
C THR A 52 -4.26 4.77 10.53
N ARG A 53 -3.16 5.41 10.11
CA ARG A 53 -2.42 5.02 8.90
C ARG A 53 -1.87 3.60 9.00
N ALA A 54 -1.28 3.23 10.14
CA ALA A 54 -0.77 1.86 10.35
C ALA A 54 -1.89 0.82 10.23
N THR A 55 -3.02 1.03 10.90
CA THR A 55 -4.18 0.13 10.82
C THR A 55 -4.73 0.01 9.40
N LEU A 56 -4.89 1.13 8.69
CA LEU A 56 -5.41 1.11 7.32
C LEU A 56 -4.47 0.40 6.34
N ARG A 57 -3.15 0.55 6.50
CA ARG A 57 -2.17 -0.19 5.70
C ARG A 57 -2.32 -1.70 5.89
N THR A 58 -2.37 -2.16 7.13
CA THR A 58 -2.53 -3.58 7.43
C THR A 58 -3.81 -4.18 6.83
N LEU A 59 -4.89 -3.40 6.75
CA LEU A 59 -6.18 -3.88 6.28
C LEU A 59 -6.39 -3.75 4.75
N VAL A 60 -5.77 -2.75 4.12
CA VAL A 60 -6.11 -2.33 2.75
C VAL A 60 -4.93 -2.48 1.79
N GLU A 61 -3.69 -2.27 2.24
CA GLU A 61 -2.55 -2.60 1.39
C GLU A 61 -2.49 -4.13 1.35
N PRO A 62 -2.59 -4.76 0.16
CA PRO A 62 -2.24 -6.16 0.05
C PRO A 62 -0.81 -6.25 0.57
N GLY A 63 -0.63 -6.84 1.76
CA GLY A 63 0.65 -6.86 2.43
C GLY A 63 1.69 -7.25 1.39
N GLU A 64 2.71 -6.42 1.21
CA GLU A 64 3.80 -6.71 0.30
C GLU A 64 4.23 -8.14 0.63
N ALA A 65 3.92 -9.07 -0.27
CA ALA A 65 4.21 -10.47 -0.02
C ALA A 65 5.71 -10.50 0.26
N PRO A 66 6.14 -10.94 1.46
CA PRO A 66 7.55 -10.88 1.81
C PRO A 66 8.35 -11.50 0.66
N ASP A 67 9.38 -10.78 0.21
CA ASP A 67 10.25 -11.27 -0.86
C ASP A 67 10.65 -12.71 -0.55
N LEU A 68 10.79 -13.56 -1.57
CA LEU A 68 11.14 -14.96 -1.40
C LEU A 68 12.36 -15.12 -0.49
N LYS A 69 13.31 -14.19 -0.55
CA LYS A 69 14.47 -14.13 0.36
C LYS A 69 14.08 -13.98 1.83
N VAL A 70 13.13 -13.09 2.13
CA VAL A 70 12.61 -12.86 3.49
C VAL A 70 11.89 -14.11 3.99
N LEU A 71 11.07 -14.73 3.13
CA LEU A 71 10.40 -15.98 3.46
C LEU A 71 11.39 -17.11 3.76
N LEU A 72 12.38 -17.31 2.89
CA LEU A 72 13.40 -18.34 3.06
C LEU A 72 14.27 -18.11 4.31
N ALA A 73 14.60 -16.86 4.63
CA ALA A 73 15.35 -16.52 5.85
C ALA A 73 14.54 -16.78 7.13
N SER A 74 13.22 -16.68 7.05
CA SER A 74 12.30 -16.96 8.18
C SER A 74 11.80 -18.41 8.24
N ALA A 75 12.09 -19.21 7.23
CA ALA A 75 11.62 -20.58 7.15
C ALA A 75 12.45 -21.49 8.08
N PRO A 76 11.82 -22.45 8.78
CA PRO A 76 12.53 -23.44 9.58
C PRO A 76 13.16 -24.48 8.64
N LEU A 77 14.33 -24.15 8.09
CA LEU A 77 15.07 -24.99 7.14
C LEU A 77 15.88 -26.10 7.84
N GLU A 78 15.71 -26.28 9.14
CA GLU A 78 16.35 -27.37 9.88
C GLU A 78 16.01 -28.73 9.28
N GLY A 79 17.03 -29.48 8.86
CA GLY A 79 16.87 -30.82 8.28
C GLY A 79 16.54 -30.84 6.78
N VAL A 80 16.45 -29.69 6.10
CA VAL A 80 16.32 -29.63 4.65
C VAL A 80 17.71 -29.79 4.01
N PRO A 81 17.95 -30.83 3.18
CA PRO A 81 19.21 -30.96 2.46
C PRO A 81 19.27 -29.90 1.35
N LEU A 82 19.98 -28.81 1.62
CA LEU A 82 20.18 -27.72 0.65
C LEU A 82 21.39 -27.96 -0.27
N GLU A 83 22.17 -29.00 0.01
CA GLU A 83 23.26 -29.42 -0.86
C GLU A 83 22.70 -29.85 -2.22
N ARG A 84 23.18 -29.20 -3.26
CA ARG A 84 22.83 -29.56 -4.62
C ARG A 84 23.63 -30.81 -4.98
N ASP A 85 22.93 -31.90 -5.23
CA ASP A 85 23.55 -33.06 -5.85
C ASP A 85 24.10 -32.61 -7.22
N ARG A 86 25.40 -32.81 -7.42
CA ARG A 86 26.06 -32.42 -8.66
C ARG A 86 25.74 -33.50 -9.69
N ASP A 87 24.60 -33.35 -10.33
CA ASP A 87 24.32 -34.08 -11.55
C ASP A 87 25.41 -33.74 -12.58
N THR A 88 26.14 -34.76 -13.03
CA THR A 88 27.22 -34.66 -14.01
C THR A 88 26.71 -34.43 -15.43
N GLY A 89 25.42 -34.19 -15.59
CA GLY A 89 24.77 -33.97 -16.88
C GLY A 89 24.37 -35.31 -17.51
N HIS A 90 23.20 -35.31 -18.13
CA HIS A 90 22.79 -36.40 -18.99
C HIS A 90 23.40 -36.21 -20.38
N ASP A 91 23.71 -37.33 -21.04
CA ASP A 91 24.19 -37.32 -22.42
C ASP A 91 23.13 -36.66 -23.31
N VAL A 92 23.44 -35.47 -23.82
CA VAL A 92 22.55 -34.73 -24.72
C VAL A 92 22.91 -35.16 -26.13
N ASP A 93 22.01 -35.93 -26.74
CA ASP A 93 22.04 -36.20 -28.16
C ASP A 93 21.87 -34.87 -28.91
N LEU A 94 22.99 -34.24 -29.24
CA LEU A 94 23.04 -33.12 -30.16
C LEU A 94 22.80 -33.70 -31.56
N TRP A 95 21.54 -33.93 -31.90
CA TRP A 95 21.18 -34.27 -33.28
C TRP A 95 21.59 -33.09 -34.16
N ALA A 96 22.71 -33.30 -34.87
CA ALA A 96 23.29 -32.35 -35.78
C ALA A 96 22.36 -32.12 -36.98
N SER A 97 22.34 -30.85 -37.36
CA SER A 97 21.83 -30.22 -38.57
C SER A 97 21.92 -31.04 -39.85
#